data_AF-A0A4R5L2F5-F1
#
_entry.id   AF-A0A4R5L2F5-F1
#
_cell.length_a   1.000
_cell.length_b   1.000
_cell.length_c   1.000
_cell.angle_alpha   90.00
_cell.angle_beta   90.00
_cell.angle_gamma   90.00
#
_symmetry.space_group_name_H-M   'P 1'
#
loop_
_entity.id
_entity.type
_entity.pdbx_description
1 polymer ?
#
loop_
_entity_poly.entity_id
_entity_poly.type
_entity_poly.pdbx_seq_one_letter_code
_entity_poly.pdbx_strand_id
1 'polypeptide(L)'
;MKIKVGDFYYGAALAQIAAYPVLSQVHAVPGKEGYFQINGDKRLLIKYASAERGTWRFTVRPDDLADLSHPEYRLWFALVCGEETVCLLNDDELGEIVDSESTTGQWISVSSSTGCSMKVAGSAASLKRRIRHNAFPHNLFTDGAELNKYAWPPLSRLQFYTTWPYIVRTTEDPFFDLSDELGWNIGHGEQKTVYMGVRTYSLDWAEWDDANLKKIEQQIKYDLGFDAFDVAIERVSPELIEQGGECFAQRCSDEFLWKLTISVMG
;
A
#
# COMPACT_ATOMS: atom_id res chain seq x y z
N MET A 1 6.27 18.18 -29.90
CA MET A 1 5.58 18.56 -28.66
C MET A 1 6.60 19.21 -27.73
N LYS A 2 6.25 20.31 -27.03
CA LYS A 2 7.16 20.93 -26.05
C LYS A 2 6.82 20.39 -24.66
N ILE A 3 7.84 20.07 -23.87
CA ILE A 3 7.69 19.69 -22.47
C ILE A 3 7.24 20.92 -21.68
N LYS A 4 6.20 20.78 -20.87
CA LYS A 4 5.69 21.82 -19.96
C LYS A 4 6.30 21.64 -18.56
N VAL A 5 6.29 22.70 -17.76
CA VAL A 5 6.72 22.64 -16.35
C VAL A 5 5.95 21.57 -15.57
N GLY A 6 4.63 21.45 -15.81
CA GLY A 6 3.80 20.42 -15.17
C GLY A 6 4.28 18.99 -15.44
N ASP A 7 4.85 18.71 -16.62
CA ASP A 7 5.31 17.37 -16.99
C ASP A 7 6.43 16.86 -16.06
N PHE A 8 7.27 17.76 -15.52
CA PHE A 8 8.30 17.40 -14.54
C PHE A 8 7.69 16.94 -13.23
N TYR A 9 6.67 17.64 -12.74
CA TYR A 9 6.01 17.31 -11.47
C TYR A 9 5.08 16.10 -11.59
N TYR A 10 4.34 15.99 -12.70
CA TYR A 10 3.58 14.79 -13.03
C TYR A 10 4.51 13.59 -13.13
N GLY A 11 5.64 13.74 -13.84
CA GLY A 11 6.68 12.73 -13.96
C GLY A 11 7.25 12.29 -12.61
N ALA A 12 7.47 13.20 -11.66
CA ALA A 12 7.98 12.87 -10.33
C ALA A 12 7.03 11.94 -9.54
N ALA A 13 5.72 12.19 -9.59
CA ALA A 13 4.72 11.33 -8.97
C ALA A 13 4.54 10.02 -9.74
N LEU A 14 4.41 10.09 -11.06
CA LEU A 14 4.21 8.91 -11.91
C LEU A 14 5.42 7.96 -11.90
N ALA A 15 6.65 8.45 -11.79
CA ALA A 15 7.84 7.61 -11.69
C ALA A 15 7.83 6.75 -10.43
N GLN A 16 7.40 7.31 -9.29
CA GLN A 16 7.27 6.55 -8.04
C GLN A 16 6.14 5.52 -8.11
N ILE A 17 5.00 5.90 -8.72
CA ILE A 17 3.88 4.98 -8.98
C ILE A 17 4.33 3.84 -9.89
N ALA A 18 5.05 4.15 -10.97
CA ALA A 18 5.57 3.17 -11.94
C ALA A 18 6.58 2.20 -11.34
N ALA A 19 7.31 2.63 -10.31
CA ALA A 19 8.24 1.77 -9.57
C ALA A 19 7.53 0.86 -8.55
N TYR A 20 6.22 1.05 -8.32
CA TYR A 20 5.49 0.29 -7.30
C TYR A 20 5.02 -1.06 -7.85
N PRO A 21 5.34 -2.22 -7.20
CA PRO A 21 5.19 -3.54 -7.82
C PRO A 21 3.78 -3.93 -8.28
N VAL A 22 2.75 -3.43 -7.59
CA VAL A 22 1.35 -3.79 -7.86
C VAL A 22 0.67 -2.92 -8.91
N LEU A 23 1.42 -2.01 -9.53
CA LEU A 23 0.90 -1.24 -10.64
C LEU A 23 0.70 -2.16 -11.86
N SER A 24 -0.53 -2.24 -12.34
CA SER A 24 -0.87 -2.98 -13.57
C SER A 24 -1.08 -2.04 -14.75
N GLN A 25 -1.76 -0.90 -14.55
CA GLN A 25 -2.15 0.01 -15.63
C GLN A 25 -2.18 1.46 -15.17
N VAL A 26 -1.68 2.36 -16.03
CA VAL A 26 -1.82 3.82 -15.88
C VAL A 26 -2.23 4.42 -17.22
N HIS A 27 -3.32 5.17 -17.23
CA HIS A 27 -3.81 5.87 -18.42
C HIS A 27 -4.12 7.32 -18.10
N ALA A 28 -3.64 8.25 -18.93
CA ALA A 28 -4.10 9.63 -18.85
C ALA A 28 -5.60 9.70 -19.19
N VAL A 29 -6.35 10.53 -18.47
CA VAL A 29 -7.78 10.71 -18.71
C VAL A 29 -7.97 11.72 -19.84
N PRO A 30 -8.63 11.35 -20.95
CA PRO A 30 -8.84 12.26 -22.07
C PRO A 30 -9.56 13.55 -21.64
N GLY A 31 -9.02 14.70 -22.05
CA GLY A 31 -9.63 16.01 -21.78
C GLY A 31 -9.43 16.56 -20.37
N LYS A 32 -8.82 15.81 -19.43
CA LYS A 32 -8.55 16.25 -18.06
C LYS A 32 -7.04 16.28 -17.77
N GLU A 33 -6.42 17.46 -17.79
CA GLU A 33 -4.99 17.61 -17.51
C GLU A 33 -4.65 17.23 -16.06
N GLY A 34 -3.59 16.44 -15.86
CA GLY A 34 -3.17 15.96 -14.55
C GLY A 34 -3.97 14.77 -14.00
N TYR A 35 -5.00 14.31 -14.73
CA TYR A 35 -5.81 13.15 -14.34
C TYR A 35 -5.29 11.85 -14.95
N PHE A 36 -5.24 10.81 -14.14
CA PHE A 36 -4.83 9.47 -14.50
C PHE A 36 -5.80 8.42 -13.93
N GLN A 37 -6.08 7.38 -14.70
CA GLN A 37 -6.71 6.16 -14.22
C GLN A 37 -5.61 5.17 -13.83
N ILE A 38 -5.67 4.66 -12.60
CA ILE A 38 -4.74 3.67 -12.05
C ILE A 38 -5.52 2.38 -11.83
N ASN A 39 -5.00 1.26 -12.33
CA ASN A 39 -5.52 -0.11 -12.17
C ASN A 39 -7.04 -0.31 -12.46
N GLY A 40 -7.68 0.63 -13.15
CA GLY A 40 -9.09 0.55 -13.56
C GLY A 40 -10.11 1.06 -12.52
N ASP A 41 -9.75 1.15 -11.24
CA ASP A 41 -10.67 1.47 -10.13
C ASP A 41 -10.32 2.78 -9.39
N LYS A 42 -9.15 3.37 -9.66
CA LYS A 42 -8.67 4.59 -8.99
C LYS A 42 -8.45 5.73 -9.97
N ARG A 43 -9.00 6.91 -9.66
CA ARG A 43 -8.76 8.16 -10.38
C ARG A 43 -7.78 9.00 -9.59
N LEU A 44 -6.62 9.29 -10.17
CA LEU A 44 -5.58 10.11 -9.56
C LEU A 44 -5.52 11.47 -10.24
N LEU A 45 -5.72 12.54 -9.49
CA LEU A 45 -5.42 13.91 -9.89
C LEU A 45 -4.07 14.33 -9.32
N ILE A 46 -3.10 14.57 -10.19
CA ILE A 46 -1.80 15.12 -9.80
C ILE A 46 -1.84 16.64 -9.94
N LYS A 47 -1.55 17.34 -8.84
CA LYS A 47 -1.36 18.80 -8.81
C LYS A 47 0.01 19.12 -8.26
N TYR A 48 0.56 20.26 -8.67
CA TYR A 48 1.88 20.67 -8.25
C TYR A 48 1.90 22.12 -7.78
N ALA A 49 2.83 22.41 -6.89
CA ALA A 49 3.21 23.76 -6.49
C ALA A 49 4.73 23.84 -6.48
N SER A 50 5.31 24.84 -7.16
CA SER A 50 6.75 24.93 -7.40
C SER A 50 7.53 25.66 -6.31
N ALA A 51 6.89 26.04 -5.20
CA ALA A 51 7.59 26.66 -4.08
C ALA A 51 8.66 25.70 -3.53
N GLU A 52 9.85 26.19 -3.20
CA GLU A 52 10.94 25.32 -2.76
C GLU A 52 10.72 24.74 -1.36
N ARG A 53 10.11 25.51 -0.44
CA ARG A 53 9.89 25.10 0.96
C ARG A 53 8.65 25.75 1.57
N GLY A 54 8.15 25.12 2.64
CA GLY A 54 7.21 25.73 3.57
C GLY A 54 5.78 25.26 3.35
N THR A 55 4.92 26.15 2.85
CA THR A 55 3.51 25.87 2.61
C THR A 55 3.21 25.93 1.11
N TRP A 56 2.79 24.80 0.57
CA TRP A 56 2.34 24.67 -0.81
C TRP A 56 0.83 24.82 -0.87
N ARG A 57 0.32 25.59 -1.83
CA ARG A 57 -1.12 25.82 -2.02
C ARG A 57 -1.54 25.36 -3.41
N PHE A 58 -2.63 24.62 -3.44
CA PHE A 58 -3.19 24.00 -4.63
C PHE A 58 -4.63 24.49 -4.81
N THR A 59 -4.99 24.90 -6.01
CA THR A 59 -6.37 25.27 -6.34
C THR A 59 -7.16 24.02 -6.70
N VAL A 60 -8.37 23.89 -6.16
CA VAL A 60 -9.35 22.85 -6.48
C VAL A 60 -10.49 23.49 -7.26
N ARG A 61 -10.67 23.07 -8.52
CA ARG A 61 -11.71 23.59 -9.40
C ARG A 61 -13.03 22.88 -9.10
N PRO A 62 -14.18 23.51 -9.40
CA PRO A 62 -15.48 22.84 -9.28
C PRO A 62 -15.53 21.49 -10.01
N ASP A 63 -14.95 21.42 -11.22
CA ASP A 63 -14.86 20.17 -11.99
C ASP A 63 -14.06 19.07 -11.27
N ASP A 64 -13.11 19.44 -10.41
CA ASP A 64 -12.35 18.47 -9.62
C ASP A 64 -13.18 17.92 -8.44
N LEU A 65 -14.06 18.76 -7.87
CA LEU A 65 -14.94 18.39 -6.76
C LEU A 65 -16.06 17.47 -7.23
N ALA A 66 -16.55 17.67 -8.45
CA ALA A 66 -17.59 16.82 -9.05
C ALA A 66 -17.16 15.34 -9.15
N ASP A 67 -15.86 15.07 -9.25
CA ASP A 67 -15.33 13.70 -9.31
C ASP A 67 -15.27 13.01 -7.92
N LEU A 68 -15.43 13.73 -6.81
CA LEU A 68 -15.32 13.16 -5.45
C LEU A 68 -16.41 12.11 -5.16
N SER A 69 -17.58 12.27 -5.77
CA SER A 69 -18.74 11.37 -5.54
C SER A 69 -18.96 10.39 -6.69
N HIS A 70 -17.94 10.12 -7.50
CA HIS A 70 -18.10 9.26 -8.67
C HIS A 70 -18.27 7.78 -8.25
N PRO A 71 -19.29 7.06 -8.76
CA PRO A 71 -19.59 5.70 -8.28
C PRO A 71 -18.63 4.62 -8.82
N GLU A 72 -17.97 4.87 -9.95
CA GLU A 72 -17.14 3.86 -10.62
C GLU A 72 -15.67 3.82 -10.16
N TYR A 73 -15.22 4.84 -9.43
CA TYR A 73 -13.83 4.93 -9.02
C TYR A 73 -13.67 5.74 -7.74
N ARG A 74 -12.58 5.48 -7.02
CA ARG A 74 -12.14 6.34 -5.91
C ARG A 74 -11.24 7.45 -6.40
N LEU A 75 -11.48 8.69 -5.96
CA LEU A 75 -10.67 9.84 -6.31
C LEU A 75 -9.52 10.02 -5.32
N TRP A 76 -8.33 10.29 -5.86
CA TRP A 76 -7.12 10.56 -5.11
C TRP A 76 -6.45 11.83 -5.61
N PHE A 77 -5.93 12.64 -4.69
CA PHE A 77 -5.11 13.81 -5.03
C PHE A 77 -3.65 13.53 -4.66
N ALA A 78 -2.76 13.52 -5.65
CA ALA A 78 -1.32 13.58 -5.43
C ALA A 78 -0.83 15.02 -5.56
N LEU A 79 -0.56 15.65 -4.41
CA LEU A 79 -0.13 17.03 -4.29
C LEU A 79 1.40 17.10 -4.22
N VAL A 80 2.03 17.35 -5.37
CA VAL A 80 3.49 17.47 -5.51
C VAL A 80 3.95 18.82 -4.93
N CYS A 81 4.69 18.73 -3.83
CA CYS A 81 5.14 19.86 -3.01
C CYS A 81 6.60 20.21 -3.37
N GLY A 82 6.76 21.03 -4.42
CA GLY A 82 8.07 21.40 -4.94
C GLY A 82 8.87 20.17 -5.35
N GLU A 83 10.13 20.12 -4.92
CA GLU A 83 11.02 18.96 -5.05
C GLU A 83 11.11 18.14 -3.74
N GLU A 84 10.29 18.48 -2.74
CA GLU A 84 10.42 17.92 -1.39
C GLU A 84 9.65 16.60 -1.23
N THR A 85 8.37 16.57 -1.60
CA THR A 85 7.50 15.43 -1.28
C THR A 85 6.22 15.40 -2.11
N VAL A 86 5.47 14.29 -2.03
CA VAL A 86 4.13 14.15 -2.58
C VAL A 86 3.17 13.85 -1.44
N CYS A 87 2.19 14.73 -1.23
CA CYS A 87 1.11 14.50 -0.27
C CYS A 87 -0.05 13.84 -1.00
N LEU A 88 -0.36 12.59 -0.62
CA LEU A 88 -1.50 11.86 -1.16
C LEU A 88 -2.71 12.04 -0.25
N LEU A 89 -3.87 12.33 -0.84
CA LEU A 89 -5.17 12.41 -0.18
C LEU A 89 -6.19 11.52 -0.89
N ASN A 90 -6.99 10.77 -0.15
CA ASN A 90 -8.16 10.05 -0.67
C ASN A 90 -9.44 10.92 -0.64
N ASP A 91 -10.53 10.39 -1.19
CA ASP A 91 -11.86 10.99 -1.20
C ASP A 91 -12.38 11.36 0.19
N ASP A 92 -12.21 10.48 1.18
CA ASP A 92 -12.60 10.74 2.58
C ASP A 92 -11.85 11.96 3.16
N GLU A 93 -10.51 11.99 3.03
CA GLU A 93 -9.67 13.09 3.48
C GLU A 93 -9.98 14.39 2.75
N LEU A 94 -10.32 14.30 1.46
CA LEU A 94 -10.75 15.46 0.68
C LEU A 94 -12.09 15.99 1.21
N GLY A 95 -13.06 15.11 1.46
CA GLY A 95 -14.36 15.45 2.03
C GLY A 95 -14.28 16.12 3.41
N GLU A 96 -13.20 15.87 4.17
CA GLU A 96 -12.95 16.59 5.44
C GLU A 96 -12.53 18.05 5.24
N ILE A 97 -11.83 18.40 4.15
CA ILE A 97 -11.14 19.69 4.01
C ILE A 97 -11.67 20.59 2.90
N VAL A 98 -12.47 20.06 1.98
CA VAL A 98 -13.16 20.82 0.92
C VAL A 98 -14.66 20.53 0.93
N ASP A 99 -15.45 21.51 0.52
CA ASP A 99 -16.89 21.34 0.31
C ASP A 99 -17.16 20.76 -1.09
N SER A 100 -17.59 19.50 -1.19
CA SER A 100 -17.84 18.83 -2.48
C SER A 100 -18.93 19.51 -3.31
N GLU A 101 -19.85 20.23 -2.67
CA GLU A 101 -21.00 20.88 -3.32
C GLU A 101 -20.70 22.32 -3.76
N SER A 102 -19.49 22.82 -3.49
CA SER A 102 -19.11 24.18 -3.85
C SER A 102 -19.02 24.35 -5.37
N THR A 103 -19.77 25.33 -5.89
CA THR A 103 -19.69 25.79 -7.28
C THR A 103 -18.52 26.76 -7.53
N THR A 104 -17.77 27.11 -6.47
CA THR A 104 -16.62 28.01 -6.52
C THR A 104 -15.31 27.26 -6.28
N GLY A 105 -14.22 27.79 -6.84
CA GLY A 105 -12.89 27.23 -6.65
C GLY A 105 -12.46 27.27 -5.18
N GLN A 106 -11.93 26.15 -4.70
CA GLN A 106 -11.41 25.98 -3.35
C GLN A 106 -9.89 25.83 -3.34
N TRP A 107 -9.29 25.70 -2.17
CA TRP A 107 -7.86 25.49 -2.04
C TRP A 107 -7.57 24.38 -1.04
N ILE A 108 -6.42 23.73 -1.25
CA ILE A 108 -5.77 22.84 -0.29
C ILE A 108 -4.37 23.39 -0.06
N SER A 109 -3.92 23.41 1.19
CA SER A 109 -2.56 23.74 1.56
C SER A 109 -1.89 22.59 2.28
N VAL A 110 -0.66 22.29 1.89
CA VAL A 110 0.21 21.31 2.54
C VAL A 110 1.36 22.08 3.16
N SER A 111 1.66 21.82 4.43
CA SER A 111 2.83 22.38 5.10
C SER A 111 3.69 21.28 5.70
N SER A 112 5.00 21.43 5.51
CA SER A 112 6.02 20.51 6.01
C SER A 112 7.12 21.30 6.72
N SER A 113 7.64 20.74 7.81
CA SER A 113 8.93 21.12 8.37
C SER A 113 9.87 19.94 8.14
N THR A 114 11.10 20.20 7.71
CA THR A 114 12.07 19.18 7.26
C THR A 114 12.06 17.94 8.16
N GLY A 115 11.75 16.77 7.58
CA GLY A 115 11.76 15.47 8.28
C GLY A 115 10.53 15.16 9.16
N CYS A 116 9.49 16.00 9.15
CA CYS A 116 8.28 15.79 9.94
C CYS A 116 7.07 15.45 9.06
N SER A 117 6.08 14.75 9.61
CA SER A 117 4.81 14.53 8.89
C SER A 117 4.12 15.84 8.48
N MET A 118 3.52 15.83 7.30
CA MET A 118 2.83 16.93 6.65
C MET A 118 1.51 17.26 7.33
N LYS A 119 1.20 18.55 7.46
CA LYS A 119 -0.12 19.05 7.85
C LYS A 119 -0.89 19.51 6.62
N VAL A 120 -2.17 19.18 6.57
CA VAL A 120 -3.04 19.49 5.44
C VAL A 120 -4.24 20.29 5.92
N ALA A 121 -4.51 21.39 5.24
CA ALA A 121 -5.70 22.22 5.43
C ALA A 121 -6.35 22.51 4.09
N GLY A 122 -7.65 22.75 4.08
CA GLY A 122 -8.38 23.20 2.91
C GLY A 122 -9.31 24.36 3.25
N SER A 123 -10.10 24.78 2.26
CA SER A 123 -11.07 25.87 2.41
C SER A 123 -12.05 25.67 3.56
N ALA A 124 -12.44 24.42 3.85
CA ALA A 124 -13.46 24.12 4.85
C ALA A 124 -12.87 23.84 6.24
N ALA A 125 -11.81 23.04 6.32
CA ALA A 125 -11.22 22.62 7.59
C ALA A 125 -9.75 22.19 7.45
N SER A 126 -9.22 21.52 8.48
CA SER A 126 -7.90 20.90 8.46
C SER A 126 -7.99 19.44 8.88
N LEU A 127 -7.18 18.58 8.27
CA LEU A 127 -7.09 17.18 8.68
C LEU A 127 -6.61 17.09 10.13
N LYS A 128 -7.31 16.29 10.93
CA LYS A 128 -6.94 16.03 12.33
C LYS A 128 -5.62 15.28 12.44
N ARG A 129 -5.36 14.39 11.49
CA ARG A 129 -4.12 13.60 11.41
C ARG A 129 -3.10 14.25 10.47
N ARG A 130 -1.83 13.86 10.65
CA ARG A 130 -0.75 14.23 9.75
C ARG A 130 -0.52 13.15 8.69
N ILE A 131 -0.04 13.55 7.52
CA ILE A 131 0.33 12.64 6.43
C ILE A 131 1.83 12.41 6.44
N ARG A 132 2.28 11.15 6.40
CA ARG A 132 3.73 10.84 6.37
C ARG A 132 4.30 11.06 4.98
N HIS A 133 5.57 11.46 4.87
CA HIS A 133 6.24 11.64 3.58
C HIS A 133 6.33 10.34 2.77
N ASN A 134 6.48 9.21 3.44
CA ASN A 134 6.55 7.88 2.82
C ASN A 134 5.18 7.22 2.61
N ALA A 135 4.08 7.94 2.83
CA ALA A 135 2.74 7.41 2.58
C ALA A 135 2.45 7.24 1.09
N PHE A 136 3.05 8.07 0.24
CA PHE A 136 2.97 7.94 -1.22
C PHE A 136 4.18 7.15 -1.76
N PRO A 137 4.01 6.26 -2.76
CA PRO A 137 2.75 5.89 -3.42
C PRO A 137 2.01 4.76 -2.71
N HIS A 138 2.54 4.19 -1.62
CA HIS A 138 1.99 3.01 -0.93
C HIS A 138 0.48 3.09 -0.71
N ASN A 139 -0.01 4.17 -0.09
CA ASN A 139 -1.43 4.33 0.24
C ASN A 139 -2.37 4.39 -0.97
N LEU A 140 -1.86 4.78 -2.16
CA LEU A 140 -2.64 4.77 -3.40
C LEU A 140 -3.05 3.34 -3.77
N PHE A 141 -2.24 2.36 -3.41
CA PHE A 141 -2.43 0.95 -3.77
C PHE A 141 -2.98 0.08 -2.64
N THR A 142 -3.16 0.65 -1.46
CA THR A 142 -3.70 -0.07 -0.29
C THR A 142 -5.01 0.50 0.21
N ASP A 143 -5.64 1.41 -0.56
CA ASP A 143 -6.95 2.00 -0.30
C ASP A 143 -7.11 2.68 1.08
N GLY A 144 -5.99 3.14 1.65
CA GLY A 144 -5.92 3.80 2.96
C GLY A 144 -5.62 2.85 4.12
N ALA A 145 -5.52 3.40 5.34
CA ALA A 145 -5.00 2.68 6.50
C ALA A 145 -5.84 1.45 6.94
N GLU A 146 -7.09 1.33 6.52
CA GLU A 146 -8.01 0.30 7.02
C GLU A 146 -7.91 -1.05 6.30
N LEU A 147 -7.60 -1.09 4.99
CA LEU A 147 -7.37 -2.35 4.26
C LEU A 147 -5.97 -2.93 4.50
N ASN A 148 -5.03 -2.10 4.94
CA ASN A 148 -3.68 -2.52 5.33
C ASN A 148 -3.62 -3.48 6.52
N LYS A 149 -4.72 -3.65 7.28
CA LYS A 149 -4.73 -4.61 8.39
C LYS A 149 -4.64 -6.06 7.90
N TYR A 150 -5.15 -6.34 6.71
CA TYR A 150 -5.23 -7.70 6.16
C TYR A 150 -4.28 -7.93 4.97
N ALA A 151 -3.42 -6.95 4.68
CA ALA A 151 -2.42 -7.09 3.63
C ALA A 151 -1.16 -7.79 4.18
N TRP A 152 -0.50 -8.56 3.31
CA TRP A 152 0.87 -8.99 3.55
C TRP A 152 1.80 -7.77 3.69
N PRO A 153 2.97 -7.91 4.35
CA PRO A 153 3.89 -6.80 4.54
C PRO A 153 4.16 -6.08 3.21
N PRO A 154 4.24 -4.73 3.18
CA PRO A 154 4.51 -4.02 1.93
C PRO A 154 5.78 -4.54 1.25
N LEU A 155 5.81 -4.60 -0.08
CA LEU A 155 6.96 -5.13 -0.82
C LEU A 155 7.35 -6.57 -0.41
N SER A 156 6.39 -7.35 0.10
CA SER A 156 6.62 -8.76 0.39
C SER A 156 6.65 -9.59 -0.87
N ARG A 157 7.49 -10.62 -0.85
CA ARG A 157 7.37 -11.77 -1.75
C ARG A 157 7.02 -12.99 -0.90
N LEU A 158 5.95 -13.68 -1.29
CA LEU A 158 5.57 -14.96 -0.71
C LEU A 158 6.00 -16.09 -1.65
N GLN A 159 6.56 -17.14 -1.08
CA GLN A 159 7.01 -18.34 -1.79
C GLN A 159 6.41 -19.56 -1.12
N PHE A 160 5.91 -20.52 -1.91
CA PHE A 160 5.28 -21.72 -1.40
C PHE A 160 6.03 -22.95 -1.88
N TYR A 161 6.18 -23.93 -1.00
CA TYR A 161 6.92 -25.16 -1.24
C TYR A 161 6.09 -26.37 -0.78
N THR A 162 6.07 -27.44 -1.56
CA THR A 162 5.52 -28.74 -1.12
C THR A 162 6.56 -29.52 -0.32
N THR A 163 7.80 -29.50 -0.80
CA THR A 163 8.98 -29.99 -0.08
C THR A 163 10.09 -28.97 -0.25
N TRP A 164 10.76 -28.60 0.84
CA TRP A 164 11.90 -27.70 0.75
C TRP A 164 13.05 -28.37 -0.03
N PRO A 165 13.72 -27.70 -1.00
CA PRO A 165 13.57 -26.29 -1.42
C PRO A 165 12.76 -26.09 -2.73
N TYR A 166 11.86 -27.01 -3.09
CA TYR A 166 11.11 -26.96 -4.35
C TYR A 166 9.94 -25.97 -4.30
N ILE A 167 10.11 -24.83 -4.97
CA ILE A 167 9.09 -23.78 -5.09
C ILE A 167 7.97 -24.26 -6.02
N VAL A 168 6.73 -24.27 -5.53
CA VAL A 168 5.53 -24.50 -6.34
C VAL A 168 4.85 -23.22 -6.78
N ARG A 169 5.01 -22.12 -6.01
CA ARG A 169 4.43 -20.83 -6.35
C ARG A 169 5.24 -19.68 -5.75
N THR A 170 5.18 -18.54 -6.42
CA THR A 170 5.70 -17.27 -5.91
C THR A 170 4.73 -16.15 -6.29
N THR A 171 4.53 -15.20 -5.39
CA THR A 171 3.65 -14.05 -5.60
C THR A 171 4.19 -12.83 -4.86
N GLU A 172 3.88 -11.65 -5.36
CA GLU A 172 4.16 -10.34 -4.74
C GLU A 172 2.86 -9.56 -4.51
N ASP A 173 1.72 -10.25 -4.63
CA ASP A 173 0.40 -9.69 -4.38
C ASP A 173 0.20 -9.45 -2.87
N PRO A 174 0.03 -8.18 -2.42
CA PRO A 174 -0.17 -7.86 -1.01
C PRO A 174 -1.51 -8.37 -0.47
N PHE A 175 -2.46 -8.74 -1.33
CA PHE A 175 -3.76 -9.30 -0.96
C PHE A 175 -3.90 -10.77 -1.38
N PHE A 176 -2.78 -11.47 -1.53
CA PHE A 176 -2.78 -12.88 -1.90
C PHE A 176 -3.59 -13.72 -0.90
N ASP A 177 -4.68 -14.30 -1.40
CA ASP A 177 -5.58 -15.17 -0.65
C ASP A 177 -4.99 -16.60 -0.56
N LEU A 178 -4.70 -17.06 0.67
CA LEU A 178 -4.18 -18.40 0.92
C LEU A 178 -5.26 -19.46 0.81
N SER A 179 -6.51 -19.15 1.14
CA SER A 179 -7.59 -20.14 1.18
C SER A 179 -7.90 -20.62 -0.22
N ASP A 180 -8.05 -19.70 -1.17
CA ASP A 180 -8.30 -19.98 -2.58
C ASP A 180 -7.15 -20.80 -3.19
N GLU A 181 -5.92 -20.44 -2.82
CA GLU A 181 -4.73 -20.94 -3.51
C GLU A 181 -4.15 -22.21 -2.89
N LEU A 182 -4.32 -22.40 -1.58
CA LEU A 182 -3.82 -23.58 -0.87
C LEU A 182 -4.92 -24.60 -0.57
N GLY A 183 -6.17 -24.16 -0.40
CA GLY A 183 -7.29 -24.94 0.09
C GLY A 183 -8.09 -25.74 -0.94
N TRP A 184 -8.10 -25.34 -2.22
CA TRP A 184 -8.99 -25.88 -3.27
C TRP A 184 -8.99 -27.43 -3.43
N ASN A 185 -7.94 -28.13 -2.99
CA ASN A 185 -7.79 -29.59 -3.13
C ASN A 185 -7.68 -30.34 -1.79
N ILE A 186 -8.19 -29.78 -0.69
CA ILE A 186 -8.20 -30.48 0.61
C ILE A 186 -9.59 -31.10 0.80
N GLY A 187 -9.68 -32.43 0.72
CA GLY A 187 -10.93 -33.14 1.00
C GLY A 187 -11.33 -33.11 2.48
N HIS A 188 -12.61 -33.41 2.77
CA HIS A 188 -13.07 -33.56 4.15
C HIS A 188 -12.28 -34.66 4.88
N GLY A 189 -11.70 -34.31 6.03
CA GLY A 189 -10.85 -35.21 6.82
C GLY A 189 -9.42 -35.36 6.28
N GLU A 190 -9.07 -34.68 5.19
CA GLU A 190 -7.71 -34.61 4.68
C GLU A 190 -6.95 -33.43 5.30
N GLN A 191 -5.63 -33.54 5.28
CA GLN A 191 -4.72 -32.46 5.66
C GLN A 191 -3.67 -32.25 4.57
N LYS A 192 -3.27 -31.01 4.36
CA LYS A 192 -2.22 -30.63 3.43
C LYS A 192 -1.12 -29.88 4.17
N THR A 193 0.12 -30.33 4.00
CA THR A 193 1.30 -29.60 4.48
C THR A 193 1.89 -28.77 3.35
N VAL A 194 2.11 -27.49 3.61
CA VAL A 194 2.80 -26.56 2.71
C VAL A 194 3.81 -25.78 3.54
N TYR A 195 4.96 -25.46 2.96
CA TYR A 195 5.88 -24.49 3.53
C TYR A 195 5.66 -23.15 2.84
N MET A 196 5.59 -22.10 3.63
CA MET A 196 5.40 -20.73 3.19
C MET A 196 6.60 -19.91 3.62
N GLY A 197 7.31 -19.34 2.66
CA GLY A 197 8.38 -18.39 2.86
C GLY A 197 7.87 -16.97 2.64
N VAL A 198 8.26 -16.06 3.53
CA VAL A 198 8.00 -14.63 3.37
C VAL A 198 9.30 -13.87 3.51
N ARG A 199 9.51 -12.90 2.63
CA ARG A 199 10.50 -11.84 2.80
C ARG A 199 9.89 -10.51 2.38
N THR A 200 10.37 -9.41 2.94
CA THR A 200 9.93 -8.06 2.57
C THR A 200 11.11 -7.10 2.57
N TYR A 201 11.06 -6.15 1.63
CA TYR A 201 12.01 -5.04 1.55
C TYR A 201 11.44 -3.73 2.12
N SER A 202 10.33 -3.81 2.86
CA SER A 202 9.73 -2.64 3.51
C SER A 202 10.63 -2.12 4.63
N LEU A 203 10.83 -0.79 4.66
CA LEU A 203 11.59 -0.12 5.72
C LEU A 203 10.91 -0.22 7.10
N ASP A 204 9.61 -0.43 7.13
CA ASP A 204 8.85 -0.62 8.38
C ASP A 204 8.98 -2.05 8.94
N TRP A 205 9.59 -2.96 8.17
CA TRP A 205 9.88 -4.35 8.53
C TRP A 205 11.37 -4.59 8.40
N ALA A 206 12.15 -4.18 9.40
CA ALA A 206 13.59 -4.36 9.37
C ALA A 206 14.00 -5.81 9.72
N GLU A 207 13.36 -6.39 10.74
CA GLU A 207 13.76 -7.65 11.37
C GLU A 207 12.55 -8.53 11.70
N TRP A 208 12.76 -9.84 11.62
CA TRP A 208 11.81 -10.88 12.03
C TRP A 208 11.80 -11.03 13.56
N ASP A 209 11.41 -9.95 14.25
CA ASP A 209 11.14 -9.99 15.68
C ASP A 209 9.82 -10.72 15.99
N ASP A 210 9.59 -11.06 17.26
CA ASP A 210 8.38 -11.79 17.67
C ASP A 210 7.08 -11.04 17.35
N ALA A 211 7.11 -9.70 17.33
CA ALA A 211 5.94 -8.90 16.99
C ALA A 211 5.58 -9.04 15.50
N ASN A 212 6.56 -8.98 14.62
CA ASN A 212 6.40 -9.14 13.18
C ASN A 212 6.05 -10.58 12.81
N LEU A 213 6.70 -11.57 13.42
CA LEU A 213 6.34 -12.99 13.25
C LEU A 213 4.88 -13.26 13.63
N LYS A 214 4.43 -12.74 14.78
CA LYS A 214 3.03 -12.87 15.22
C LYS A 214 2.03 -12.20 14.27
N LYS A 215 2.38 -11.08 13.65
CA LYS A 215 1.51 -10.43 12.64
C LYS A 215 1.31 -11.34 11.42
N ILE A 216 2.38 -11.96 10.91
CA ILE A 216 2.28 -12.92 9.80
C ILE A 216 1.41 -14.11 10.20
N GLU A 217 1.61 -14.67 11.39
CA GLU A 217 0.83 -15.80 11.88
C GLU A 217 -0.65 -15.45 12.07
N GLN A 218 -0.96 -14.24 12.52
CA GLN A 218 -2.33 -13.74 12.61
C GLN A 218 -2.96 -13.59 11.23
N GLN A 219 -2.20 -13.09 10.26
CA GLN A 219 -2.65 -12.98 8.87
C GLN A 219 -2.97 -14.36 8.27
N ILE A 220 -2.06 -15.33 8.43
CA ILE A 220 -2.27 -16.72 7.96
C ILE A 220 -3.55 -17.32 8.58
N LYS A 221 -3.74 -17.14 9.90
CA LYS A 221 -4.93 -17.65 10.60
C LYS A 221 -6.22 -16.96 10.16
N TYR A 222 -6.17 -15.64 9.95
CA TYR A 222 -7.32 -14.87 9.52
C TYR A 222 -7.76 -15.34 8.13
N ASP A 223 -6.81 -15.40 7.20
CA ASP A 223 -7.05 -15.71 5.79
C ASP A 223 -7.60 -17.13 5.60
N LEU A 224 -6.91 -18.16 6.12
CA LEU A 224 -7.39 -19.54 6.04
C LEU A 224 -8.65 -19.79 6.89
N GLY A 225 -8.74 -19.16 8.06
CA GLY A 225 -9.86 -19.35 8.98
C GLY A 225 -11.17 -18.73 8.48
N PHE A 226 -11.10 -17.73 7.60
CA PHE A 226 -12.28 -17.11 6.99
C PHE A 226 -13.08 -18.13 6.17
N ASP A 227 -12.40 -19.03 5.45
CA ASP A 227 -13.00 -20.04 4.58
C ASP A 227 -13.09 -21.44 5.22
N ALA A 228 -13.25 -21.47 6.55
CA ALA A 228 -13.45 -22.70 7.33
C ALA A 228 -12.29 -23.72 7.23
N PHE A 229 -11.05 -23.26 7.02
CA PHE A 229 -9.86 -24.08 7.22
C PHE A 229 -9.29 -23.88 8.62
N ASP A 230 -8.91 -24.99 9.26
CA ASP A 230 -8.02 -24.99 10.41
C ASP A 230 -6.56 -25.03 9.93
N VAL A 231 -5.69 -24.27 10.60
CA VAL A 231 -4.26 -24.25 10.31
C VAL A 231 -3.41 -24.38 11.57
N ALA A 232 -2.52 -25.38 11.58
CA ALA A 232 -1.40 -25.43 12.51
C ALA A 232 -0.17 -24.79 11.87
N ILE A 233 0.46 -23.85 12.60
CA ILE A 233 1.59 -23.05 12.14
C ILE A 233 2.83 -23.39 12.97
N GLU A 234 3.92 -23.72 12.29
CA GLU A 234 5.22 -24.02 12.88
C GLU A 234 6.29 -23.12 12.22
N ARG A 235 7.06 -22.36 13.02
CA ARG A 235 8.21 -21.57 12.52
C ARG A 235 9.35 -22.53 12.17
N VAL A 236 9.84 -22.48 10.93
CA VAL A 236 10.92 -23.36 10.44
C VAL A 236 12.26 -22.64 10.44
N SER A 237 12.28 -21.35 10.09
CA SER A 237 13.48 -20.52 10.19
C SER A 237 13.81 -20.22 11.66
N PRO A 238 15.10 -20.16 12.03
CA PRO A 238 15.48 -19.75 13.38
C PRO A 238 15.16 -18.27 13.61
N GLU A 239 14.66 -17.93 14.80
CA GLU A 239 14.35 -16.54 15.17
C GLU A 239 15.62 -15.68 15.30
N LEU A 240 16.71 -16.31 15.74
CA LEU A 240 18.01 -15.69 15.92
C LEU A 240 19.07 -16.40 15.10
N ILE A 241 19.91 -15.62 14.43
CA ILE A 241 21.09 -16.09 13.71
C ILE A 241 22.32 -15.75 14.54
N GLU A 242 23.13 -16.77 14.83
CA GLU A 242 24.44 -16.57 15.46
C GLU A 242 25.48 -16.18 14.43
N GLN A 243 26.10 -15.01 14.61
CA GLN A 243 27.20 -14.56 13.78
C GLN A 243 28.32 -13.99 14.67
N GLY A 244 29.47 -14.65 14.71
CA GLY A 244 30.61 -14.20 15.51
C GLY A 244 30.42 -14.32 17.03
N GLY A 245 29.50 -15.18 17.50
CA GLY A 245 29.21 -15.36 18.93
C GLY A 245 28.13 -14.42 19.49
N GLU A 246 27.54 -13.58 18.64
CA GLU A 246 26.39 -12.75 18.97
C GLU A 246 25.15 -13.23 18.21
N CYS A 247 23.98 -13.17 18.86
CA CYS A 247 22.69 -13.55 18.27
C CYS A 247 21.96 -12.31 17.75
N PHE A 248 21.53 -12.34 16.50
CA PHE A 248 20.78 -11.26 15.86
C PHE A 248 19.45 -11.77 15.34
N ALA A 249 18.41 -10.93 15.39
CA ALA A 249 17.17 -11.22 14.67
C ALA A 249 17.48 -11.30 13.17
N GLN A 250 16.86 -12.26 12.48
CA GLN A 250 16.98 -12.35 11.03
C GLN A 250 16.37 -11.09 10.38
N ARG A 251 17.00 -10.58 9.31
CA ARG A 251 16.45 -9.44 8.57
C ARG A 251 15.20 -9.86 7.82
N CYS A 252 14.20 -8.99 7.75
CA CYS A 252 13.00 -9.27 6.97
C CYS A 252 13.25 -9.40 5.46
N SER A 253 14.38 -8.86 4.97
CA SER A 253 14.83 -9.05 3.60
C SER A 253 15.26 -10.48 3.28
N ASP A 254 15.60 -11.24 4.32
CA ASP A 254 15.88 -12.67 4.23
C ASP A 254 14.59 -13.45 4.44
N GLU A 255 14.46 -14.57 3.73
CA GLU A 255 13.26 -15.40 3.80
C GLU A 255 13.12 -16.06 5.17
N PHE A 256 11.95 -15.88 5.80
CA PHE A 256 11.52 -16.63 6.96
C PHE A 256 10.48 -17.66 6.54
N LEU A 257 10.64 -18.90 7.02
CA LEU A 257 9.80 -20.03 6.62
C LEU A 257 8.87 -20.45 7.75
N TRP A 258 7.62 -20.71 7.37
CA TRP A 258 6.61 -21.39 8.17
C TRP A 258 6.24 -22.71 7.50
N LYS A 259 5.94 -23.72 8.32
CA LYS A 259 5.26 -24.94 7.90
C LYS A 259 3.81 -24.81 8.33
N LEU A 260 2.92 -24.93 7.35
CA LEU A 260 1.48 -24.83 7.51
C LEU A 260 0.88 -26.22 7.32
N THR A 261 0.13 -26.69 8.32
CA THR A 261 -0.69 -27.91 8.19
C THR A 261 -2.14 -27.47 8.17
N ILE A 262 -2.77 -27.56 6.99
CA ILE A 262 -4.09 -27.03 6.69
C ILE A 262 -5.08 -28.20 6.61
N SER A 263 -6.25 -28.06 7.23
CA SER A 263 -7.33 -29.05 7.20
C SER A 263 -8.70 -28.37 7.15
N VAL A 264 -9.71 -29.03 6.60
CA VAL A 264 -11.09 -28.51 6.62
C VAL A 264 -11.67 -28.67 8.03
N MET A 265 -12.30 -27.62 8.59
CA MET A 265 -13.01 -27.72 9.87
C MET A 265 -14.13 -28.78 9.77
N GLY A 266 -14.19 -29.65 10.77
CA GLY A 266 -15.19 -30.72 10.87
C GLY A 266 -16.57 -30.26 11.29
#